data_AF-A0A9Q4Q0H4-F1
#
_entry.id   AF-A0A9Q4Q0H4-F1
#
_cell.length_a   1.000
_cell.length_b   1.000
_cell.length_c   1.000
_cell.angle_alpha   90.00
_cell.angle_beta   90.00
_cell.angle_gamma   90.00
#
_symmetry.space_group_name_H-M   'P 1'
#
loop_
_entity.id
_entity.type
_entity.pdbx_description
1 polymer ?
#
loop_
_entity_poly.entity_id
_entity_poly.type
_entity_poly.pdbx_seq_one_letter_code
_entity_poly.pdbx_strand_id
1 'polypeptide(L)' 'MARYPNVFCLQCGSNKKMVYDAVISTKNRHDPNKEVSVYWCMKCDIVIRIQKQDVFDKVTSVKVTTFKNKK' A
#
# COMPACT_ATOMS: atom_id res chain seq x y z
N MET A 1 10.20 8.69 -9.76
CA MET A 1 9.34 7.91 -8.84
C MET A 1 8.32 8.86 -8.23
N ALA A 2 7.03 8.67 -8.51
CA ALA A 2 5.98 9.52 -7.96
C ALA A 2 5.89 9.35 -6.43
N ARG A 3 5.92 10.45 -5.68
CA ARG A 3 5.70 10.44 -4.22
C ARG A 3 4.20 10.54 -3.97
N TYR A 4 3.63 9.59 -3.23
CA TYR A 4 2.23 9.63 -2.83
C TYR A 4 2.12 10.32 -1.46
N PRO A 5 1.52 11.52 -1.38
CA PRO A 5 1.60 12.38 -0.18
C PRO A 5 0.89 11.80 1.05
N ASN A 6 0.02 10.80 0.88
CA ASN A 6 -0.89 10.34 1.93
C ASN A 6 -0.53 8.97 2.53
N VAL A 7 0.62 8.36 2.17
CA VAL A 7 1.04 7.06 2.73
C VAL A 7 2.24 7.25 3.65
N PHE A 8 2.05 6.90 4.93
CA PHE A 8 3.07 7.02 5.96
C PHE A 8 3.49 5.64 6.45
N CYS A 9 4.77 5.47 6.77
CA CYS A 9 5.22 4.25 7.41
C CYS A 9 4.67 4.17 8.84
N LEU A 10 3.97 3.07 9.16
CA LEU A 10 3.42 2.81 10.50
C LEU A 10 4.48 2.78 11.60
N GLN A 11 5.73 2.46 11.28
CA GLN A 11 6.79 2.33 12.30
C GLN A 11 7.56 3.63 12.55
N CYS A 12 7.91 4.40 11.51
CA CYS A 12 8.69 5.64 11.68
C CYS A 12 7.91 6.93 11.45
N GLY A 13 6.63 6.85 11.08
CA GLY A 13 5.78 8.00 10.77
C GLY A 13 6.22 8.79 9.54
N SER A 14 7.26 8.36 8.82
CA SER A 14 7.84 9.12 7.71
C SER A 14 7.21 8.74 6.37
N ASN A 15 6.85 9.75 5.58
CA ASN A 15 6.53 9.61 4.15
C ASN A 15 7.79 9.76 3.26
N LYS A 16 8.82 10.49 3.70
CA LYS A 16 9.98 10.86 2.84
C LYS A 16 10.74 9.67 2.24
N LYS A 17 10.70 8.51 2.89
CA LYS A 17 11.36 7.26 2.45
C LYS A 17 10.35 6.20 2.02
N MET A 18 9.11 6.59 1.72
CA MET A 18 8.12 5.73 1.10
C MET A 18 8.25 5.77 -0.41
N VAL A 19 8.38 4.60 -1.00
CA VAL A 19 8.45 4.40 -2.45
C VAL A 19 7.26 3.58 -2.88
N TYR A 20 6.57 4.01 -3.93
CA TYR A 20 5.54 3.21 -4.59
C TYR A 20 6.20 2.23 -5.56
N ASP A 21 5.88 0.94 -5.42
CA ASP A 21 6.38 -0.10 -6.32
C ASP A 21 5.36 -0.36 -7.42
N ALA A 22 5.64 0.16 -8.62
CA ALA A 22 4.74 0.03 -9.76
C ALA A 22 4.75 -1.37 -10.40
N VAL A 23 5.75 -2.20 -10.12
CA VAL A 23 5.88 -3.55 -10.71
C VAL A 23 4.95 -4.51 -9.99
N ILE A 24 4.90 -4.42 -8.67
CA ILE A 24 4.07 -5.29 -7.82
C ILE A 24 2.65 -4.72 -7.66
N SER A 25 2.48 -3.41 -7.84
CA SER A 25 1.16 -2.79 -7.82
C SER A 25 0.37 -3.13 -9.09
N THR A 26 -0.84 -3.63 -8.91
CA THR A 26 -1.76 -3.91 -10.03
C THR A 26 -2.75 -2.76 -10.19
N LYS A 27 -2.76 -2.18 -11.40
CA LYS A 27 -3.81 -1.25 -11.84
C LYS A 27 -4.80 -2.03 -12.69
N ASN A 28 -6.06 -2.07 -12.27
CA ASN A 28 -7.10 -2.78 -13.00
C ASN A 28 -8.08 -1.76 -13.55
N ARG A 29 -7.94 -1.46 -14.86
CA ARG A 29 -8.75 -0.43 -15.53
C ARG A 29 -10.24 -0.79 -15.59
N HIS A 30 -10.57 -2.07 -15.62
CA HIS A 30 -11.96 -2.55 -15.67
C HIS A 30 -12.62 -2.58 -14.29
N ASP A 31 -11.85 -2.88 -13.24
CA ASP A 31 -12.32 -2.99 -11.85
C ASP A 31 -11.41 -2.20 -10.91
N PRO A 32 -11.61 -0.87 -10.76
CA PRO A 32 -10.76 -0.03 -9.90
C PRO A 32 -10.82 -0.45 -8.42
N ASN A 33 -11.87 -1.17 -7.99
CA ASN A 33 -11.98 -1.70 -6.63
C ASN A 33 -11.04 -2.88 -6.36
N LYS A 34 -10.53 -3.54 -7.41
CA LYS A 34 -9.57 -4.65 -7.29
C LYS A 34 -8.12 -4.19 -7.39
N GLU A 35 -7.87 -2.89 -7.43
CA GLU A 35 -6.52 -2.34 -7.47
C GLU A 35 -5.74 -2.67 -6.20
N VAL A 36 -4.48 -3.06 -6.38
CA VAL A 36 -3.54 -3.30 -5.29
C VAL A 36 -2.43 -2.27 -5.42
N SER A 37 -2.25 -1.49 -4.36
CA SER A 37 -1.15 -0.53 -4.26
C SER A 37 -0.10 -1.05 -3.27
N VAL A 38 1.15 -1.14 -3.72
CA VAL A 38 2.28 -1.61 -2.93
C VAL A 38 3.26 -0.49 -2.69
N TYR A 39 3.69 -0.39 -1.44
CA TYR A 39 4.46 0.71 -0.91
C TYR A 39 5.60 0.15 -0.07
N TRP A 40 6.84 0.61 -0.27
CA TRP A 40 8.00 0.18 0.50
C TRP A 40 8.63 1.33 1.29
N CYS A 41 8.75 1.15 2.60
CA CYS A 41 9.51 2.04 3.46
C CYS A 41 10.98 1.63 3.45
N MET A 42 11.82 2.38 2.74
CA MET A 42 13.26 2.10 2.69
C MET A 42 14.00 2.34 4.02
N LYS A 43 13.38 3.04 4.98
CA LYS A 43 13.99 3.30 6.31
C LYS A 43 13.79 2.14 7.28
N CYS A 44 12.57 1.58 7.31
CA CYS A 44 12.21 0.51 8.24
C CYS A 44 12.22 -0.88 7.59
N ASP A 45 12.49 -0.93 6.28
CA ASP A 45 12.42 -2.11 5.44
C ASP A 45 11.08 -2.86 5.57
N ILE A 46 9.99 -2.10 5.41
CA ILE A 46 8.63 -2.61 5.51
C ILE A 46 7.92 -2.42 4.18
N VAL A 47 7.35 -3.49 3.65
CA VAL A 47 6.47 -3.45 2.50
C VAL A 47 5.02 -3.45 2.97
N ILE A 48 4.24 -2.51 2.45
CA ILE A 48 2.83 -2.28 2.78
C ILE A 48 2.03 -2.49 1.51
N ARG A 49 1.16 -3.49 1.52
CA ARG A 49 0.18 -3.75 0.47
C ARG A 49 -1.17 -3.21 0.92
N ILE A 50 -1.78 -2.35 0.11
CA ILE A 50 -3.08 -1.73 0.35
C ILE A 50 -4.03 -2.20 -0.75
N GLN A 51 -5.17 -2.76 -0.34
CA GLN A 51 -6.20 -3.22 -1.26
C GLN A 51 -7.57 -2.76 -0.74
N LYS A 52 -8.41 -2.23 -1.63
CA LYS A 52 -9.82 -1.96 -1.31
C LYS A 52 -10.60 -3.27 -1.33
N GLN A 53 -11.51 -3.44 -0.39
CA GLN A 53 -12.35 -4.62 -0.30
C GLN A 53 -13.76 -4.19 0.12
N ASP A 54 -14.76 -4.66 -0.61
CA ASP A 54 -16.14 -4.47 -0.23
C ASP A 54 -16.49 -5.44 0.91
N VAL A 55 -17.10 -4.89 1.95
CA VAL A 55 -17.55 -5.61 3.13
C VAL A 55 -19.05 -5.35 3.26
N PHE A 56 -19.86 -6.42 3.29
CA PHE A 56 -21.33 -6.36 3.35
C PHE A 56 -21.96 -5.43 2.29
N ASP A 57 -21.75 -5.75 1.01
CA ASP A 57 -22.40 -5.16 -0.19
C ASP A 57 -22.38 -3.63 -0.38
N LYS A 58 -21.88 -2.85 0.59
CA LYS A 58 -21.87 -1.38 0.57
C LYS A 58 -20.70 -0.73 1.32
N VAL A 59 -20.02 -1.42 2.24
CA VAL A 59 -18.94 -0.79 3.03
C VAL A 59 -17.61 -1.01 2.33
N THR A 60 -17.06 0.04 1.72
CA THR A 60 -15.70 0.01 1.17
C THR A 60 -14.70 0.01 2.34
N SER A 61 -14.10 -1.13 2.61
CA SER A 61 -13.02 -1.30 3.58
C SER A 61 -11.65 -1.25 2.89
N VAL A 62 -10.61 -0.99 3.68
CA VAL A 62 -9.22 -1.03 3.22
C VAL A 62 -8.49 -2.13 3.98
N LYS A 63 -8.07 -3.16 3.26
CA LYS A 63 -7.21 -4.22 3.80
C LYS A 63 -5.75 -3.82 3.60
N VAL A 64 -5.04 -3.70 4.72
CA VAL A 64 -3.60 -3.45 4.73
C VAL A 64 -2.88 -4.73 5.14
N THR A 65 -1.92 -5.17 4.34
CA THR A 65 -1.03 -6.30 4.67
C THR A 65 0.40 -5.78 4.74
N THR A 66 1.05 -6.02 5.87
CA THR A 66 2.39 -5.51 6.15
C THR A 66 3.37 -6.67 6.16
N PHE A 67 4.39 -6.59 5.31
CA PHE A 67 5.49 -7.54 5.24
C PHE A 67 6.74 -6.87 5.82
N LYS A 68 7.36 -7.54 6.78
CA LYS A 68 8.61 -7.11 7.38
C LYS A 68 9.49 -8.32 7.57
N ASN A 69 10.74 -8.22 7.15
CA ASN A 69 11.72 -9.25 7.46
C ASN A 69 12.11 -9.13 8.94
N LYS A 70 11.80 -10.17 9.74
CA LYS A 70 12.27 -10.29 11.13
C LYS A 70 13.53 -11.14 11.10
N LYS A 71 14.64 -10.55 10.65
CA LYS A 71 15.95 -11.08 11.01
C LYS A 71 16.23 -10.78 12.47
#